data_AF-A0AA96N133-F1
#
_entry.id   AF-A0AA96N133-F1
#
_cell.length_a   1.000
_cell.length_b   1.000
_cell.length_c   1.000
_cell.angle_alpha   90.00
_cell.angle_beta   90.00
_cell.angle_gamma   90.00
#
_symmetry.space_group_name_H-M   'P 1'
#
loop_
_entity.id
_entity.type
_entity.pdbx_description
1 polymer ?
#
loop_
_entity_poly.entity_id
_entity_poly.type
_entity_poly.pdbx_seq_one_letter_code
_entity_poly.pdbx_strand_id
1 'polypeptide(L)'
;MDAKAEPLYSELRKTRMELLERLMDNNSSSLIKPIIKAELLDVEDTLNKIELGLFGRCEISGEPIPEELLTMVPTIKSLDDYGKIDSYFRKGIFH
;
A
#
# COMPACT_ATOMS: atom_id res chain seq x y z
N MET A 1 -8.20 18.74 4.58
CA MET A 1 -7.86 17.32 4.43
C MET A 1 -8.99 16.52 5.03
N ASP A 2 -9.43 15.46 4.35
CA ASP A 2 -10.50 14.58 4.81
C ASP A 2 -10.13 14.01 6.19
N ALA A 3 -11.04 14.06 7.16
CA ALA A 3 -10.75 13.67 8.56
C ALA A 3 -10.34 12.18 8.69
N LYS A 4 -10.71 11.35 7.71
CA LYS A 4 -10.31 9.93 7.61
C LYS A 4 -8.91 9.72 7.00
N ALA A 5 -8.39 10.68 6.23
CA ALA A 5 -7.09 10.56 5.57
C ALA A 5 -5.91 10.84 6.52
N GLU A 6 -6.14 11.64 7.57
CA GLU A 6 -5.11 12.01 8.56
C GLU A 6 -4.49 10.80 9.29
N PRO A 7 -5.28 9.85 9.86
CA PRO A 7 -4.69 8.68 10.53
C PRO A 7 -3.90 7.81 9.57
N LEU A 8 -4.44 7.54 8.36
CA LEU A 8 -3.76 6.74 7.35
C LEU A 8 -2.43 7.39 6.90
N TYR A 9 -2.45 8.70 6.66
CA TYR A 9 -1.24 9.44 6.26
C TYR A 9 -0.17 9.40 7.36
N SER A 10 -0.57 9.52 8.62
CA SER A 10 0.34 9.37 9.76
C SER A 10 0.97 7.98 9.84
N GLU A 11 0.15 6.93 9.66
CA GLU A 11 0.62 5.54 9.63
C GLU A 11 1.60 5.30 8.49
N LEU A 12 1.29 5.72 7.26
CA LEU A 12 2.17 5.59 6.10
C LEU A 12 3.51 6.30 6.32
N ARG A 13 3.53 7.49 6.93
CA ARG A 13 4.79 8.19 7.26
C ARG A 13 5.62 7.43 8.29
N LYS A 14 4.98 6.84 9.30
CA LYS A 14 5.66 6.00 10.28
C LYS A 14 6.26 4.75 9.61
N THR A 15 5.48 4.06 8.78
CA THR A 15 5.94 2.89 8.01
C THR A 15 7.14 3.25 7.13
N ARG A 16 7.09 4.39 6.43
CA ARG A 16 8.23 4.90 5.64
C ARG A 16 9.50 5.03 6.48
N MET A 17 9.40 5.61 7.68
CA MET A 17 10.56 5.76 8.58
C MET A 17 11.12 4.40 9.00
N GLU A 18 10.25 3.46 9.40
CA GLU A 18 10.68 2.12 9.82
C GLU A 18 11.37 1.34 8.67
N LEU A 19 10.89 1.50 7.43
CA LEU A 19 11.51 0.87 6.26
C LEU A 19 12.88 1.47 5.94
N LEU A 20 13.02 2.80 6.04
CA LEU A 20 14.30 3.49 5.86
C LEU A 20 15.32 3.06 6.92
N GLU A 21 14.92 3.00 8.19
CA GLU A 21 15.77 2.52 9.29
C GLU A 21 16.26 1.10 9.03
N ARG A 22 15.38 0.19 8.58
CA ARG A 22 15.74 -1.19 8.23
C ARG A 22 16.70 -1.27 7.03
N LEU A 23 16.60 -0.36 6.06
CA LEU A 23 17.54 -0.31 4.94
C LEU A 23 18.92 0.21 5.36
N MET A 24 18.97 1.10 6.34
CA MET A 24 20.21 1.63 6.91
C MET A 24 20.91 0.64 7.86
N ASP A 25 20.16 -0.33 8.42
CA ASP A 25 20.74 -1.39 9.23
C ASP A 25 21.61 -2.34 8.38
N ASN A 26 22.90 -2.37 8.70
CA ASN A 26 23.89 -3.22 8.03
C ASN A 26 23.69 -4.71 8.29
N ASN A 27 22.88 -5.10 9.28
CA ASN A 27 22.59 -6.49 9.60
C ASN A 27 21.46 -7.10 8.75
N SER A 28 20.77 -6.28 7.94
CA SER A 28 19.70 -6.77 7.08
C SER A 28 20.23 -7.63 5.93
N SER A 29 19.61 -8.79 5.72
CA SER A 29 19.97 -9.73 4.66
C SER A 29 19.96 -9.05 3.28
N SER A 30 20.94 -9.36 2.43
CA SER A 30 20.97 -8.87 1.05
C SER A 30 19.74 -9.29 0.24
N LEU A 31 19.08 -10.38 0.64
CA LEU A 31 17.84 -10.87 0.01
C LEU A 31 16.60 -10.08 0.41
N ILE A 32 16.56 -9.51 1.62
CA ILE A 32 15.39 -8.76 2.10
C ILE A 32 15.43 -7.30 1.65
N LYS A 33 16.63 -6.72 1.44
CA LYS A 33 16.82 -5.33 1.03
C LYS A 33 16.00 -4.94 -0.22
N PRO A 34 15.95 -5.74 -1.30
CA PRO A 34 15.12 -5.43 -2.47
C PRO A 34 13.62 -5.38 -2.15
N ILE A 35 13.14 -6.28 -1.28
CA ILE A 35 11.74 -6.35 -0.87
C ILE A 35 11.37 -5.11 -0.05
N ILE A 36 12.22 -4.72 0.90
CA ILE A 36 12.03 -3.51 1.71
C ILE A 36 12.04 -2.26 0.82
N LYS A 37 12.91 -2.21 -0.20
CA LYS A 37 12.93 -1.09 -1.17
C LYS A 37 11.66 -1.02 -2.00
N ALA A 38 11.12 -2.16 -2.42
CA ALA A 38 9.86 -2.22 -3.17
C ALA A 38 8.70 -1.69 -2.32
N GLU A 39 8.59 -2.17 -1.07
CA GLU A 39 7.58 -1.70 -0.11
C GLU A 39 7.71 -0.19 0.16
N LEU A 40 8.94 0.30 0.33
CA LEU A 40 9.19 1.73 0.54
C LEU A 40 8.71 2.57 -0.65
N LEU A 41 8.96 2.10 -1.87
CA LEU A 41 8.52 2.78 -3.09
C LEU A 41 6.99 2.84 -3.17
N ASP A 42 6.31 1.76 -2.79
CA ASP A 42 4.84 1.72 -2.77
C ASP A 42 4.25 2.67 -1.71
N VAL A 43 4.87 2.76 -0.53
CA VAL A 43 4.48 3.72 0.51
C VAL A 43 4.71 5.17 0.08
N GLU A 44 5.87 5.47 -0.51
CA GLU A 44 6.20 6.83 -0.98
C GLU A 44 5.27 7.28 -2.11
N ASP A 45 5.00 6.40 -3.06
CA ASP A 45 4.05 6.66 -4.15
C ASP A 45 2.63 6.92 -3.60
N THR A 46 2.20 6.14 -2.61
CA THR A 46 0.90 6.33 -1.95
C THR A 46 0.81 7.67 -1.24
N LEU A 47 1.86 8.06 -0.50
CA LEU A 47 1.94 9.38 0.14
C LEU A 47 1.86 10.50 -0.89
N ASN A 48 2.59 10.40 -2.00
CA ASN A 48 2.54 11.38 -3.09
C ASN A 48 1.13 11.49 -3.70
N LYS A 49 0.43 10.36 -3.90
CA LYS A 49 -0.96 10.37 -4.39
C LYS A 49 -1.92 11.05 -3.42
N ILE A 50 -1.73 10.88 -2.11
CA ILE A 50 -2.53 11.58 -1.10
C ILE A 50 -2.30 13.09 -1.21
N GLU A 51 -1.04 13.52 -1.32
CA GLU A 51 -0.67 14.94 -1.45
C GLU A 51 -1.20 15.58 -2.74
N LEU A 52 -1.25 14.81 -3.83
CA LEU A 52 -1.79 15.24 -5.13
C LEU A 52 -3.32 15.12 -5.23
N GLY A 53 -3.99 14.53 -4.23
CA GLY A 53 -5.44 14.26 -4.28
C GLY A 53 -5.84 13.16 -5.27
N LEU A 54 -4.90 12.29 -5.66
CA LEU A 54 -5.08 11.18 -6.59
C LEU A 54 -5.26 9.82 -5.89
N PHE A 55 -5.19 9.79 -4.55
CA PHE A 55 -5.35 8.59 -3.75
C PHE A 55 -6.72 7.91 -3.99
N GLY A 56 -6.72 6.57 -4.01
CA GLY A 56 -7.92 5.78 -4.22
C GLY A 56 -8.40 5.69 -5.67
N ARG A 57 -7.53 5.98 -6.65
CA ARG A 57 -7.81 5.75 -8.08
C ARG A 57 -6.94 4.65 -8.64
N CYS A 58 -7.54 3.76 -9.41
CA CYS A 58 -6.85 2.71 -10.16
C CYS A 58 -5.92 3.34 -11.18
N GLU A 59 -4.64 2.99 -11.18
CA GLU A 59 -3.65 3.52 -12.13
C GLU A 59 -3.90 3.06 -13.57
N ILE A 60 -4.58 1.93 -13.74
CA ILE A 60 -4.87 1.34 -15.05
C ILE A 60 -6.14 1.93 -15.65
N SER A 61 -7.25 1.93 -14.89
CA SER A 61 -8.56 2.36 -15.40
C SER A 61 -8.95 3.79 -15.03
N GLY A 62 -8.30 4.39 -14.02
CA GLY A 62 -8.68 5.70 -13.45
C GLY A 62 -9.92 5.67 -12.55
N GLU A 63 -10.56 4.51 -12.42
CA GLU A 63 -11.76 4.29 -11.61
C GLU A 63 -11.44 4.34 -10.11
N PRO A 64 -12.41 4.71 -9.27
CA PRO A 64 -12.24 4.66 -7.83
C PRO A 64 -12.01 3.22 -7.35
N ILE A 65 -11.02 3.04 -6.46
CA ILE A 65 -10.77 1.80 -5.76
C ILE A 65 -11.72 1.74 -4.54
N PRO A 66 -12.35 0.58 -4.24
CA PRO A 66 -13.23 0.43 -3.09
C PRO A 66 -12.57 0.84 -1.76
N GLU A 67 -13.32 1.53 -0.88
CA GLU A 67 -12.81 2.02 0.41
C GLU A 67 -12.37 0.87 1.32
N GLU A 68 -13.09 -0.26 1.28
CA GLU A 68 -12.76 -1.46 2.06
C GLU A 68 -11.39 -2.02 1.69
N LEU A 69 -11.06 -1.95 0.40
CA LEU A 69 -9.80 -2.42 -0.13
C LEU A 69 -8.66 -1.45 0.23
N LEU A 70 -8.89 -0.14 0.12
CA LEU A 70 -7.93 0.90 0.53
C LEU A 70 -7.67 0.88 2.05
N THR A 71 -8.67 0.47 2.84
CA THR A 71 -8.52 0.29 4.28
C THR A 71 -7.66 -0.93 4.62
N MET A 72 -7.74 -1.99 3.82
CA MET A 72 -6.97 -3.22 4.02
C MET A 72 -5.55 -3.13 3.46
N VAL A 73 -5.40 -2.57 2.26
CA VAL A 73 -4.13 -2.44 1.54
C VAL A 73 -4.06 -1.04 0.94
N PRO A 74 -3.59 -0.03 1.71
CA PRO A 74 -3.59 1.36 1.26
C PRO A 74 -2.64 1.63 0.09
N THR A 75 -1.66 0.76 -0.14
CA THR A 75 -0.67 0.87 -1.21
C THR A 75 -1.13 0.24 -2.53
N ILE A 76 -2.37 -0.24 -2.61
CA ILE A 76 -2.90 -0.87 -3.82
C ILE A 76 -3.00 0.12 -4.98
N LYS A 77 -2.54 -0.30 -6.16
CA LYS A 77 -2.42 0.56 -7.35
C LYS A 77 -3.48 0.26 -8.40
N SER A 78 -3.93 -0.99 -8.51
CA SER A 78 -4.88 -1.39 -9.53
C SER A 78 -5.95 -2.35 -9.02
N LEU A 79 -7.08 -2.40 -9.73
CA LEU A 79 -8.12 -3.41 -9.50
C LEU A 79 -7.68 -4.83 -9.94
N ASP A 80 -6.68 -4.93 -10.82
CA ASP A 80 -6.05 -6.22 -11.16
C ASP A 80 -5.29 -6.81 -9.97
N ASP A 81 -4.67 -5.96 -9.15
CA ASP A 81 -4.03 -6.40 -7.89
C ASP A 81 -5.09 -6.99 -6.95
N TYR A 82 -6.29 -6.42 -6.92
CA TYR A 82 -7.42 -6.99 -6.20
C TYR A 82 -7.85 -8.35 -6.74
N GLY A 83 -7.97 -8.52 -8.07
CA GLY A 83 -8.34 -9.81 -8.65
C GLY A 83 -7.39 -10.95 -8.24
N LYS A 84 -6.11 -10.63 -8.07
CA LYS A 84 -5.12 -11.56 -7.50
C LYS A 84 -5.39 -11.80 -6.01
N ILE A 85 -5.61 -10.75 -5.21
CA ILE A 85 -5.90 -10.88 -3.77
C ILE A 85 -7.19 -11.69 -3.52
N ASP A 86 -8.27 -11.45 -4.30
CA ASP A 86 -9.52 -12.20 -4.26
C ASP A 86 -9.31 -13.69 -4.49
N SER A 87 -8.41 -14.05 -5.41
CA SER A 87 -8.08 -15.46 -5.67
C SER A 87 -7.39 -16.16 -4.48
N TYR A 88 -6.76 -15.41 -3.57
CA TYR A 88 -6.14 -15.93 -2.35
C TYR A 88 -7.10 -15.95 -1.15
N PHE A 89 -8.21 -15.21 -1.19
CA PHE A 89 -9.27 -15.38 -0.20
C PHE A 89 -9.89 -16.76 -0.41
N ARG A 90 -9.77 -17.64 0.61
CA ARG A 90 -10.45 -18.93 0.58
C ARG A 90 -11.95 -18.69 0.43
N LYS A 91 -12.52 -18.98 -0.75
CA LYS A 91 -13.97 -19.10 -0.91
C LYS A 91 -14.45 -20.04 0.19
N GLY A 92 -15.35 -19.55 1.04
CA GLY A 92 -15.96 -20.38 2.08
C GLY A 92 -16.48 -21.65 1.41
N ILE A 93 -16.05 -22.81 1.90
CA ILE A 93 -16.55 -24.09 1.41
C ILE A 93 -17.96 -24.25 1.99
N PHE A 94 -18.93 -23.56 1.39
CA PHE A 94 -20.33 -23.75 1.73
C PHE A 94 -20.79 -25.06 1.06
N HIS A 95 -20.99 -26.10 1.87
CA HIS A 95 -21.76 -27.29 1.51
C HIS A 95 -23.24 -27.02 1.76
#